data_AF-A0A922XN89-F1
#
_entry.id   AF-A0A922XN89-F1
#
_cell.length_a   1.000
_cell.length_b   1.000
_cell.length_c   1.000
_cell.angle_alpha   90.00
_cell.angle_beta   90.00
_cell.angle_gamma   90.00
#
_symmetry.space_group_name_H-M   'P 1'
#
loop_
_entity.id
_entity.type
_entity.pdbx_description
1 polymer ?
#
loop_
_entity_poly.entity_id
_entity_poly.type
_entity_poly.pdbx_seq_one_letter_code
_entity_poly.pdbx_strand_id
1 'polypeptide(L)'
;MSDQCNNSHTLMSVFNSYLPLTLILSLIFHVFIRRSLIDNLPTFFQQRYGGIRSFHFLNYLRRHWFVFLYSAAAGIALHFGWDSMTHGTGVFAYFIPFYSHRFLIWGNDYSMMIVLQYASTLLGMSAVIYYLFKYDAKRIVSVHKVSAAYWIAIVVIVSAVMWIRVDLIKDAITHRSLLISLVSSFFIGLWLSGKWHRIYSLLRIYRIGRLFSAYDWSTGTVARQVYHTARTIREEIPYYVKGNGQKWAEKQL
;
A
#
# COMPACT_ATOMS: atom_id res chain seq x y z
N MET A 1 -32.01 -8.92 -10.05
CA MET A 1 -30.70 -8.51 -9.51
C MET A 1 -30.44 -7.04 -9.88
N SER A 2 -31.38 -6.15 -9.53
CA SER A 2 -31.46 -4.75 -10.00
C SER A 2 -31.25 -3.70 -8.89
N ASP A 3 -31.26 -4.11 -7.63
CA ASP A 3 -31.38 -3.13 -6.51
C ASP A 3 -30.03 -2.71 -5.92
N GLN A 4 -28.92 -3.34 -6.34
CA GLN A 4 -27.59 -2.99 -5.82
C GLN A 4 -26.98 -1.73 -6.48
N CYS A 5 -27.34 -1.41 -7.72
CA CYS A 5 -26.81 -0.23 -8.42
C CYS A 5 -27.38 1.10 -7.93
N ASN A 6 -28.62 1.13 -7.43
CA ASN A 6 -29.26 2.39 -7.01
C ASN A 6 -28.81 2.86 -5.62
N ASN A 7 -28.30 1.96 -4.78
CA ASN A 7 -27.95 2.29 -3.40
C ASN A 7 -26.47 2.63 -3.21
N SER A 8 -25.56 2.22 -4.11
CA SER A 8 -24.12 2.43 -3.94
C SER A 8 -23.69 3.91 -3.98
N HIS A 9 -24.42 4.77 -4.69
CA HIS A 9 -24.12 6.21 -4.78
C HIS A 9 -24.98 7.08 -3.86
N THR A 10 -25.49 6.52 -2.76
CA THR A 10 -26.24 7.28 -1.75
C THR A 10 -25.31 7.82 -0.68
N LEU A 11 -25.70 8.94 -0.04
CA LEU A 11 -25.04 9.43 1.18
C LEU A 11 -24.97 8.34 2.25
N MET A 12 -26.01 7.52 2.38
CA MET A 12 -26.05 6.40 3.32
C MET A 12 -24.92 5.40 3.06
N SER A 13 -24.68 5.04 1.79
CA SER A 13 -23.57 4.14 1.43
C SER A 13 -22.20 4.76 1.69
N VAL A 14 -22.04 6.08 1.51
CA VAL A 14 -20.80 6.80 1.87
C VAL A 14 -20.45 6.55 3.34
N PHE A 15 -21.41 6.74 4.24
CA PHE A 15 -21.19 6.55 5.68
C PHE A 15 -21.10 5.08 6.09
N ASN A 16 -21.95 4.21 5.55
CA ASN A 16 -22.05 2.81 6.02
C ASN A 16 -21.03 1.86 5.36
N SER A 17 -20.49 2.20 4.19
CA SER A 17 -19.64 1.28 3.43
C SER A 17 -18.31 1.90 3.04
N TYR A 18 -18.31 3.08 2.40
CA TYR A 18 -17.06 3.65 1.86
C TYR A 18 -16.15 4.22 2.94
N LEU A 19 -16.68 4.93 3.95
CA LEU A 19 -15.87 5.43 5.06
C LEU A 19 -15.27 4.29 5.90
N PRO A 20 -16.03 3.26 6.33
CA PRO A 20 -15.47 2.10 7.00
C PRO A 20 -14.40 1.39 6.17
N LEU A 21 -14.65 1.17 4.88
CA LEU A 21 -13.68 0.54 3.99
C LEU A 21 -12.41 1.38 3.85
N THR A 22 -12.55 2.70 3.69
CA THR A 22 -11.41 3.63 3.60
C THR A 22 -10.57 3.60 4.87
N LEU A 23 -11.21 3.56 6.04
CA LEU A 23 -10.52 3.43 7.32
C LEU A 23 -9.78 2.09 7.43
N ILE A 24 -10.43 0.97 7.10
CA ILE A 24 -9.83 -0.37 7.13
C ILE A 24 -8.63 -0.45 6.20
N LEU A 25 -8.76 -0.01 4.94
CA LEU A 25 -7.67 -0.02 3.97
C LEU A 25 -6.52 0.89 4.39
N SER A 26 -6.82 2.07 4.96
CA SER A 26 -5.80 2.99 5.48
C SER A 26 -5.03 2.37 6.65
N LEU A 27 -5.73 1.69 7.56
CA LEU A 27 -5.11 0.94 8.66
C LEU A 27 -4.23 -0.19 8.14
N ILE A 28 -4.73 -0.99 7.20
CA ILE A 28 -3.96 -2.09 6.60
C ILE A 28 -2.69 -1.54 5.95
N PHE A 29 -2.82 -0.49 5.14
CA PHE A 29 -1.71 0.12 4.45
C PHE A 29 -0.67 0.67 5.43
N HIS A 30 -1.07 1.53 6.36
CA HIS A 30 -0.12 2.23 7.22
C HIS A 30 0.50 1.35 8.31
N VAL A 31 -0.20 0.31 8.77
CA VAL A 31 0.29 -0.57 9.86
C VAL A 31 1.10 -1.74 9.31
N PHE A 32 0.69 -2.33 8.18
CA PHE A 32 1.31 -3.57 7.68
C PHE A 32 2.10 -3.39 6.39
N ILE A 33 1.59 -2.62 5.42
CA ILE A 33 2.17 -2.57 4.07
C ILE A 33 3.30 -1.54 3.99
N ARG A 34 3.03 -0.29 4.35
CA ARG A 34 3.84 0.89 4.01
C ARG A 34 5.32 0.71 4.31
N ARG A 35 5.67 0.25 5.52
CA ARG A 35 7.07 0.08 5.91
C ARG A 35 7.78 -0.98 5.06
N SER A 36 7.16 -2.15 4.94
CA SER A 36 7.72 -3.26 4.14
C SER A 36 7.84 -2.90 2.65
N LEU A 37 6.86 -2.16 2.12
CA LEU A 37 6.88 -1.68 0.75
C LEU A 37 8.05 -0.72 0.56
N ILE A 38 8.15 0.33 1.38
CA ILE A 38 9.26 1.30 1.31
C ILE A 38 10.61 0.58 1.39
N ASP A 39 10.81 -0.32 2.37
CA ASP A 39 12.09 -1.03 2.55
C ASP A 39 12.49 -1.92 1.36
N ASN A 40 11.54 -2.26 0.48
CA ASN A 40 11.76 -3.10 -0.70
C ASN A 40 11.62 -2.34 -2.03
N LEU A 41 11.47 -1.01 -2.01
CA LEU A 41 11.54 -0.19 -3.22
C LEU A 41 13.00 0.00 -3.67
N PRO A 42 13.26 0.35 -4.94
CA PRO A 42 14.57 0.81 -5.39
C PRO A 42 15.12 1.96 -4.52
N THR A 43 16.44 2.04 -4.37
CA THR A 43 17.12 3.02 -3.51
C THR A 43 16.66 4.46 -3.74
N PHE A 44 16.41 4.84 -5.00
CA PHE A 44 15.88 6.15 -5.38
C PHE A 44 14.58 6.49 -4.64
N PHE A 45 13.64 5.55 -4.58
CA PHE A 45 12.36 5.74 -3.89
C PHE A 45 12.49 5.56 -2.37
N GLN A 46 13.39 4.70 -1.89
CA GLN A 46 13.65 4.56 -0.45
C GLN A 46 14.10 5.87 0.19
N GLN A 47 15.06 6.55 -0.43
CA GLN A 47 15.56 7.83 0.07
C GLN A 47 14.46 8.89 0.06
N ARG A 48 13.65 8.89 -0.99
CA ARG A 48 12.55 9.84 -1.19
C ARG A 48 11.34 9.61 -0.30
N TYR A 49 11.09 8.37 0.14
CA TYR A 49 9.96 8.06 1.03
C TYR A 49 10.39 7.67 2.43
N GLY A 50 11.68 7.82 2.73
CA GLY A 50 12.22 7.54 4.06
C GLY A 50 11.50 8.33 5.15
N GLY A 51 11.22 9.62 4.92
CA GLY A 51 10.55 10.48 5.91
C GLY A 51 9.16 10.00 6.33
N ILE A 52 8.42 9.32 5.43
CA ILE A 52 7.09 8.78 5.73
C ILE A 52 7.14 7.35 6.27
N ARG A 53 8.31 6.69 6.22
CA ARG A 53 8.49 5.32 6.73
C ARG A 53 8.11 5.22 8.21
N SER A 54 8.57 6.17 9.01
CA SER A 54 8.36 6.24 10.48
C SER A 54 7.06 6.94 10.89
N PHE A 55 6.17 7.28 9.95
CA PHE A 55 4.93 7.99 10.27
C PHE A 55 3.99 7.15 11.16
N HIS A 56 3.73 7.61 12.38
CA HIS A 56 2.88 6.91 13.35
C HIS A 56 1.38 7.14 13.08
N PHE A 57 0.81 6.41 12.12
CA PHE A 57 -0.57 6.61 11.67
C PHE A 57 -1.62 6.47 12.78
N LEU A 58 -1.49 5.49 13.69
CA LEU A 58 -2.46 5.33 14.80
C LEU A 58 -2.47 6.55 15.74
N ASN A 59 -1.30 7.16 15.99
CA ASN A 59 -1.23 8.37 16.81
C ASN A 59 -1.81 9.58 16.06
N TYR A 60 -1.58 9.67 14.75
CA TYR A 60 -2.23 10.69 13.90
C TYR A 60 -3.75 10.52 13.93
N LEU A 61 -4.25 9.32 13.67
CA LEU A 61 -5.69 9.03 13.64
C LEU A 61 -6.33 9.37 14.98
N ARG A 62 -5.71 9.00 16.11
CA ARG A 62 -6.23 9.36 17.44
C ARG A 62 -6.34 10.89 17.65
N ARG A 63 -5.37 11.66 17.17
CA ARG A 63 -5.31 13.13 17.37
C ARG A 63 -6.12 13.91 16.31
N HIS A 64 -6.30 13.34 15.14
CA HIS A 64 -6.82 14.03 13.95
C HIS A 64 -7.88 13.19 13.21
N TRP A 65 -8.66 12.37 13.93
CA TRP A 65 -9.67 11.49 13.34
C TRP A 65 -10.70 12.28 12.50
N PHE A 66 -11.08 13.48 12.94
CA PHE A 66 -12.00 14.33 12.20
C PHE A 66 -11.41 14.80 10.85
N VAL A 67 -10.13 15.20 10.83
CA VAL A 67 -9.41 15.58 9.60
C VAL A 67 -9.33 14.38 8.65
N PHE A 68 -9.06 13.19 9.18
CA PHE A 68 -9.04 11.96 8.39
C PHE A 68 -10.41 11.67 7.77
N LEU A 69 -11.49 11.69 8.55
CA LEU A 69 -12.84 11.43 8.05
C LEU A 69 -13.30 12.46 7.02
N TYR A 70 -13.04 13.75 7.27
CA TYR A 70 -13.35 14.81 6.31
C TYR A 70 -12.60 14.62 4.99
N SER A 71 -11.30 14.32 5.07
CA SER A 71 -10.47 14.06 3.87
C SER A 71 -10.95 12.81 3.12
N ALA A 72 -11.34 11.76 3.84
CA ALA A 72 -11.89 10.53 3.25
C ALA A 72 -13.23 10.81 2.55
N ALA A 73 -14.14 11.55 3.20
CA ALA A 73 -15.42 11.93 2.62
C ALA A 73 -15.24 12.81 1.38
N ALA A 74 -14.34 13.79 1.44
CA ALA A 74 -13.99 14.63 0.29
C ALA A 74 -13.42 13.79 -0.87
N GLY A 75 -12.55 12.84 -0.57
CA GLY A 75 -12.01 11.90 -1.57
C GLY A 75 -13.08 11.02 -2.22
N ILE A 76 -14.03 10.50 -1.44
CA ILE A 76 -15.16 9.70 -1.94
C ILE A 76 -16.06 10.57 -2.84
N ALA A 77 -16.37 11.80 -2.41
CA ALA A 77 -17.20 12.72 -3.19
C ALA A 77 -16.52 13.10 -4.52
N LEU A 78 -15.22 13.39 -4.49
CA LEU A 78 -14.43 13.64 -5.71
C LEU A 78 -14.42 12.41 -6.62
N HIS A 79 -14.27 11.21 -6.07
CA HIS A 79 -14.32 9.98 -6.85
C HIS A 79 -15.69 9.79 -7.52
N PHE A 80 -16.81 9.96 -6.81
CA PHE A 80 -18.15 9.88 -7.39
C PHE A 80 -18.39 10.94 -8.47
N GLY A 81 -17.93 12.18 -8.22
CA GLY A 81 -17.97 13.24 -9.22
C GLY A 81 -17.23 12.83 -10.49
N TRP A 82 -16.01 12.34 -10.35
CA TRP A 82 -15.18 11.90 -11.48
C TRP A 82 -15.76 10.67 -12.20
N ASP A 83 -16.31 9.71 -11.46
CA ASP A 83 -16.94 8.51 -12.00
C ASP A 83 -18.18 8.85 -12.84
N SER A 84 -18.98 9.81 -12.37
CA SER A 84 -20.14 10.33 -13.11
C SER A 84 -19.79 11.02 -14.43
N MET A 85 -18.52 11.40 -14.64
CA MET A 85 -18.01 11.93 -15.92
C MET A 85 -17.49 10.83 -16.85
N THR A 86 -17.42 9.56 -16.44
CA THR A 86 -16.84 8.49 -17.28
C THR A 86 -17.79 7.31 -17.51
N HIS A 87 -18.96 7.30 -16.84
CA HIS A 87 -19.97 6.25 -16.98
C HIS A 87 -21.28 6.76 -17.60
N GLY A 88 -21.87 5.96 -18.50
CA GLY A 88 -22.97 6.39 -19.37
C GLY A 88 -24.31 6.62 -18.69
N THR A 89 -24.41 6.20 -17.44
CA THR A 89 -25.53 6.49 -16.55
C THR A 89 -25.25 7.70 -15.65
N GLY A 90 -24.07 8.32 -15.77
CA GLY A 90 -23.65 9.47 -14.97
C GLY A 90 -24.38 10.74 -15.36
N VAL A 91 -24.57 11.63 -14.38
CA VAL A 91 -25.33 12.88 -14.52
C VAL A 91 -24.80 13.74 -15.69
N PHE A 92 -23.48 13.78 -15.91
CA PHE A 92 -22.86 14.57 -16.98
C PHE A 92 -23.15 14.04 -18.39
N ALA A 93 -23.43 12.75 -18.55
CA ALA A 93 -23.78 12.18 -19.85
C ALA A 93 -25.11 12.74 -20.39
N TYR A 94 -26.00 13.20 -19.50
CA TYR A 94 -27.28 13.81 -19.88
C TYR A 94 -27.16 15.30 -20.27
N PHE A 95 -26.17 16.02 -19.74
CA PHE A 95 -26.04 17.47 -19.93
C PHE A 95 -25.06 17.87 -21.03
N ILE A 96 -24.14 16.98 -21.42
CA ILE A 96 -23.10 17.28 -22.39
C ILE A 96 -23.33 16.43 -23.65
N PRO A 97 -23.85 17.00 -24.75
CA PRO A 97 -24.19 16.26 -25.98
C PRO A 97 -23.02 15.46 -26.57
N PHE A 98 -21.79 15.89 -26.29
CA PHE A 98 -20.56 15.24 -26.73
C PHE A 98 -20.44 13.77 -26.25
N TYR A 99 -21.07 13.42 -25.12
CA TYR A 99 -21.04 12.07 -24.57
C TYR A 99 -21.83 11.05 -25.39
N SER A 100 -22.82 11.50 -26.16
CA SER A 100 -23.64 10.65 -27.03
C SER A 100 -22.94 10.34 -28.36
N HIS A 101 -21.79 10.95 -28.66
CA HIS A 101 -21.04 10.62 -29.88
C HIS A 101 -20.49 9.20 -29.83
N ARG A 102 -20.60 8.54 -30.98
CA ARG A 102 -20.14 7.20 -31.24
C ARG A 102 -19.17 7.23 -32.41
N PHE A 103 -18.12 6.42 -32.34
CA PHE A 103 -17.06 6.34 -33.33
C PHE A 103 -16.93 4.91 -33.80
N LEU A 104 -16.80 4.72 -35.11
CA LEU A 104 -16.52 3.42 -35.69
C LEU A 104 -14.99 3.26 -35.78
N ILE A 105 -14.43 2.29 -35.06
CA ILE A 105 -13.00 1.94 -35.15
C ILE A 105 -12.93 0.46 -35.52
N TRP A 106 -12.34 0.17 -36.68
CA TRP A 106 -12.22 -1.19 -37.22
C TRP A 106 -13.55 -1.97 -37.23
N GLY A 107 -14.63 -1.30 -37.63
CA GLY A 107 -15.96 -1.90 -37.71
C GLY A 107 -16.71 -2.01 -36.37
N ASN A 108 -16.06 -1.68 -35.25
CA ASN A 108 -16.68 -1.69 -33.92
C ASN A 108 -17.11 -0.28 -33.52
N ASP A 109 -18.31 -0.19 -32.94
CA ASP A 109 -18.87 1.06 -32.43
C ASP A 109 -18.41 1.29 -30.98
N TYR A 110 -17.65 2.37 -30.78
CA TYR A 110 -17.19 2.84 -29.49
C TYR A 110 -17.87 4.15 -29.11
N SER A 111 -18.36 4.21 -27.87
CA SER A 111 -18.84 5.46 -27.29
C SER A 111 -17.67 6.39 -26.91
N MET A 112 -17.86 7.70 -27.06
CA MET A 112 -16.96 8.75 -26.54
C MET A 112 -16.59 8.52 -25.06
N MET A 113 -17.49 7.88 -24.32
CA MET A 113 -17.30 7.58 -22.90
C MET A 113 -16.13 6.64 -22.62
N ILE A 114 -15.89 5.66 -23.50
CA ILE A 114 -14.75 4.75 -23.38
C ILE A 114 -13.45 5.54 -23.57
N VAL A 115 -13.43 6.49 -24.51
CA VAL A 115 -12.27 7.37 -24.73
C VAL A 115 -12.00 8.22 -23.50
N LEU A 116 -13.05 8.85 -22.94
CA LEU A 116 -12.94 9.63 -21.71
C LEU A 116 -12.47 8.78 -20.53
N GLN A 117 -12.95 7.55 -20.40
CA GLN A 117 -12.52 6.62 -19.35
C GLN A 117 -11.02 6.30 -19.45
N TYR A 118 -10.51 6.01 -20.64
CA TYR A 118 -9.07 5.75 -20.84
C TYR A 118 -8.22 7.01 -20.68
N ALA A 119 -8.67 8.16 -21.21
CA ALA A 119 -7.97 9.44 -21.06
C ALA A 119 -7.89 9.85 -19.58
N SER A 120 -8.98 9.71 -18.84
CA SER A 120 -9.06 9.89 -17.40
C SER A 120 -8.07 9.01 -16.64
N THR A 121 -8.01 7.72 -16.98
CA THR A 121 -7.06 6.77 -16.36
C THR A 121 -5.61 7.19 -16.63
N LEU A 122 -5.30 7.60 -17.86
CA LEU A 122 -3.96 8.07 -18.24
C LEU A 122 -3.57 9.36 -17.50
N LEU A 123 -4.49 10.33 -17.41
CA LEU A 123 -4.27 11.57 -16.68
C LEU A 123 -4.09 11.33 -15.18
N GLY A 124 -4.93 10.49 -14.58
CA GLY A 124 -4.81 10.10 -13.18
C GLY A 124 -3.49 9.41 -12.87
N MET A 125 -3.08 8.44 -13.71
CA MET A 125 -1.79 7.78 -13.58
C MET A 125 -0.62 8.77 -13.74
N SER A 126 -0.70 9.68 -14.71
CA SER A 126 0.31 10.70 -14.94
C SER A 126 0.45 11.65 -13.75
N ALA A 127 -0.67 12.05 -13.15
CA ALA A 127 -0.70 12.87 -11.94
C ALA A 127 -0.04 12.13 -10.76
N VAL A 128 -0.38 10.85 -10.55
CA VAL A 128 0.25 10.02 -9.51
C VAL A 128 1.76 9.94 -9.74
N ILE A 129 2.21 9.59 -10.95
CA ILE A 129 3.63 9.54 -11.32
C ILE A 129 4.30 10.88 -11.04
N TYR A 130 3.72 11.99 -11.51
CA TYR A 130 4.23 13.33 -11.27
C TYR A 130 4.40 13.62 -9.77
N TYR A 131 3.39 13.32 -8.93
CA TYR A 131 3.49 13.51 -7.49
C TYR A 131 4.54 12.60 -6.83
N LEU A 132 4.68 11.35 -7.30
CA LEU A 132 5.73 10.45 -6.84
C LEU A 132 7.14 11.00 -7.14
N PHE A 133 7.34 11.63 -8.31
CA PHE A 133 8.61 12.24 -8.70
C PHE A 133 8.79 13.69 -8.23
N LYS A 134 7.74 14.36 -7.78
CA LYS A 134 7.80 15.70 -7.18
C LYS A 134 8.12 15.66 -5.70
N TYR A 135 7.64 14.63 -4.99
CA TYR A 135 7.85 14.52 -3.55
C TYR A 135 9.34 14.48 -3.22
N ASP A 136 9.87 15.52 -2.59
CA ASP A 136 11.27 15.61 -2.17
C ASP A 136 11.34 15.45 -0.65
N ALA A 137 11.45 14.21 -0.17
CA ALA A 137 11.73 14.02 1.25
C ALA A 137 13.19 14.30 1.56
N LYS A 138 13.38 14.95 2.70
CA LYS A 138 14.68 15.13 3.36
C LYS A 138 15.47 13.82 3.32
N ARG A 139 16.66 13.88 2.68
CA ARG A 139 17.48 12.75 2.17
C ARG A 139 18.12 11.81 3.21
N ILE A 140 17.53 11.62 4.39
CA ILE A 140 18.22 10.86 5.44
C ILE A 140 17.28 9.83 6.03
N VAL A 141 17.27 8.63 5.42
CA VAL A 141 16.90 7.37 6.05
C VAL A 141 17.87 6.30 5.58
N SER A 142 18.20 5.36 6.47
CA SER A 142 18.97 4.16 6.13
C SER A 142 18.33 3.42 4.95
N VAL A 143 19.13 3.14 3.93
CA VAL A 143 18.70 2.34 2.78
C VAL A 143 18.75 0.87 3.17
N HIS A 144 17.68 0.14 2.85
CA HIS A 144 17.57 -1.29 3.08
C HIS A 144 17.85 -2.03 1.76
N LYS A 145 18.45 -3.22 1.85
CA LYS A 145 18.65 -4.07 0.68
C LYS A 145 17.31 -4.59 0.19
N VAL A 146 16.99 -4.34 -1.09
CA VAL A 146 15.78 -4.86 -1.73
C VAL A 146 15.79 -6.39 -1.69
N SER A 147 14.71 -6.97 -1.16
CA SER A 147 14.56 -8.42 -1.07
C SER A 147 13.85 -8.96 -2.32
N ALA A 148 14.55 -9.76 -3.13
CA ALA A 148 13.91 -10.50 -4.23
C ALA A 148 12.80 -11.44 -3.70
N ALA A 149 13.00 -12.05 -2.54
CA ALA A 149 12.00 -12.93 -1.93
C ALA A 149 10.69 -12.21 -1.58
N TYR A 150 10.75 -10.91 -1.24
CA TYR A 150 9.55 -10.09 -1.00
C TYR A 150 8.71 -9.97 -2.28
N TRP A 151 9.34 -9.59 -3.39
CA TRP A 151 8.68 -9.43 -4.68
C TRP A 151 8.21 -10.76 -5.28
N ILE A 152 9.01 -11.82 -5.17
CA ILE A 152 8.61 -13.17 -5.58
C ILE A 152 7.39 -13.64 -4.80
N ALA A 153 7.34 -13.41 -3.48
CA ALA A 153 6.17 -13.76 -2.68
C ALA A 153 4.90 -13.03 -3.15
N ILE A 154 5.01 -11.74 -3.50
CA ILE A 154 3.87 -10.98 -4.07
C ILE A 154 3.42 -11.61 -5.39
N VAL A 155 4.34 -11.89 -6.31
CA VAL A 155 4.02 -12.51 -7.62
C VAL A 155 3.35 -13.87 -7.43
N VAL A 156 3.85 -14.70 -6.52
CA VAL A 156 3.26 -16.01 -6.20
C VAL A 156 1.83 -15.85 -5.65
N ILE A 157 1.61 -14.94 -4.71
CA ILE A 157 0.28 -14.69 -4.13
C ILE A 157 -0.69 -14.16 -5.19
N VAL A 158 -0.26 -13.20 -6.01
CA VAL A 158 -1.06 -12.66 -7.12
C VAL A 158 -1.46 -13.78 -8.06
N SER A 159 -0.49 -14.59 -8.49
CA SER A 159 -0.73 -15.71 -9.41
C SER A 159 -1.68 -16.74 -8.81
N ALA A 160 -1.51 -17.08 -7.53
CA ALA A 160 -2.39 -18.02 -6.84
C ALA A 160 -3.84 -17.49 -6.73
N VAL A 161 -4.02 -16.24 -6.32
CA VAL A 161 -5.36 -15.62 -6.22
C VAL A 161 -6.02 -15.52 -7.59
N MET A 162 -5.26 -15.16 -8.63
CA MET A 162 -5.78 -15.09 -9.99
C MET A 162 -6.15 -16.48 -10.54
N TRP A 163 -5.34 -17.50 -10.26
CA TRP A 163 -5.63 -18.88 -10.63
C TRP A 163 -6.89 -19.41 -9.94
N ILE A 164 -6.97 -19.28 -8.61
CA ILE A 164 -8.16 -19.65 -7.82
C ILE A 164 -9.41 -18.96 -8.36
N ARG A 165 -9.30 -17.67 -8.69
CA ARG A 165 -10.41 -16.92 -9.26
C ARG A 165 -10.87 -17.51 -10.59
N VAL A 166 -9.96 -17.77 -11.53
CA VAL A 166 -10.31 -18.30 -12.85
C VAL A 166 -10.95 -19.68 -12.74
N ASP A 167 -10.47 -20.53 -11.83
CA ASP A 167 -10.92 -21.91 -11.72
C ASP A 167 -12.21 -22.07 -10.90
N LEU A 168 -12.36 -21.30 -9.81
CA LEU A 168 -13.52 -21.42 -8.91
C LEU A 168 -14.65 -20.46 -9.26
N ILE A 169 -14.33 -19.25 -9.74
CA ILE A 169 -15.33 -18.23 -10.06
C ILE A 169 -15.54 -18.26 -11.57
N LYS A 170 -16.45 -19.15 -11.99
CA LYS A 170 -16.87 -19.36 -13.39
C LYS A 170 -17.68 -18.19 -13.98
N ASP A 171 -17.56 -17.00 -13.40
CA ASP A 171 -18.19 -15.81 -13.95
C ASP A 171 -17.54 -15.42 -15.27
N ALA A 172 -18.30 -14.73 -16.13
CA ALA A 172 -17.76 -14.16 -17.35
C ALA A 172 -16.54 -13.28 -17.02
N ILE A 173 -15.38 -13.72 -17.50
CA ILE A 173 -14.12 -13.00 -17.36
C ILE A 173 -14.21 -11.76 -18.25
N THR A 174 -14.62 -10.64 -17.65
CA THR A 174 -14.60 -9.33 -18.31
C THR A 174 -13.27 -8.64 -18.04
N HIS A 175 -12.84 -7.78 -18.97
CA HIS A 175 -11.64 -6.95 -18.81
C HIS A 175 -11.66 -6.17 -17.48
N ARG A 176 -12.83 -5.63 -17.09
CA ARG A 176 -13.03 -4.92 -15.82
C ARG A 176 -12.81 -5.83 -14.61
N SER A 177 -13.41 -7.01 -14.60
CA SER A 177 -13.34 -7.90 -13.45
C SER A 177 -11.93 -8.48 -13.26
N LEU A 178 -11.20 -8.74 -14.36
CA LEU A 178 -9.77 -9.07 -14.32
C LEU A 178 -8.92 -7.98 -13.68
N LEU A 179 -9.11 -6.72 -14.08
CA LEU A 179 -8.34 -5.60 -13.53
C LEU A 179 -8.59 -5.43 -12.03
N ILE A 180 -9.85 -5.51 -11.59
CA ILE A 180 -10.20 -5.41 -10.16
C ILE A 180 -9.52 -6.52 -9.37
N SER A 181 -9.53 -7.75 -9.87
CA SER A 181 -8.89 -8.88 -9.19
C SER A 181 -7.37 -8.81 -9.19
N LEU A 182 -6.77 -8.28 -10.24
CA LEU A 182 -5.33 -8.05 -10.30
C LEU A 182 -4.90 -7.02 -9.25
N VAL A 183 -5.58 -5.88 -9.18
CA VAL A 183 -5.29 -4.84 -8.18
C VAL A 183 -5.53 -5.36 -6.76
N SER A 184 -6.65 -6.07 -6.53
CA SER A 184 -6.99 -6.61 -5.22
C SER A 184 -5.99 -7.68 -4.75
N SER A 185 -5.60 -8.60 -5.64
CA SER A 185 -4.60 -9.63 -5.34
C SER A 185 -3.22 -9.05 -5.10
N PHE A 186 -2.86 -7.97 -5.81
CA PHE A 186 -1.62 -7.24 -5.54
C PHE A 186 -1.62 -6.61 -4.14
N PHE A 187 -2.73 -5.98 -3.71
CA PHE A 187 -2.87 -5.47 -2.34
C PHE A 187 -2.80 -6.57 -1.29
N ILE A 188 -3.41 -7.74 -1.53
CA ILE A 188 -3.31 -8.91 -0.65
C ILE A 188 -1.85 -9.39 -0.57
N GLY A 189 -1.16 -9.48 -1.72
CA GLY A 189 0.24 -9.82 -1.80
C GLY A 189 1.12 -8.88 -0.98
N LEU A 190 0.91 -7.57 -1.11
CA LEU A 190 1.60 -6.55 -0.32
C LEU A 190 1.36 -6.71 1.19
N TRP A 191 0.12 -7.03 1.58
CA TRP A 191 -0.24 -7.21 2.99
C TRP A 191 0.42 -8.45 3.61
N LEU A 192 0.31 -9.60 2.94
CA LEU A 192 0.85 -10.87 3.43
C LEU A 192 2.38 -10.89 3.41
N SER A 193 3.01 -10.40 2.33
CA SER A 193 4.47 -10.27 2.23
C SER A 193 5.03 -9.30 3.27
N GLY A 194 4.31 -8.21 3.56
CA GLY A 194 4.69 -7.26 4.60
C GLY A 194 4.68 -7.86 6.01
N LYS A 195 3.64 -8.64 6.35
CA LYS A 195 3.58 -9.40 7.60
C LYS A 195 4.71 -10.42 7.70
N TRP A 196 4.94 -11.19 6.64
CA TRP A 196 5.99 -12.21 6.58
C TRP A 196 7.38 -11.60 6.80
N HIS A 197 7.69 -10.49 6.13
CA HIS A 197 8.99 -9.83 6.26
C HIS A 197 9.25 -9.34 7.70
N ARG A 198 8.22 -8.86 8.39
CA ARG A 198 8.31 -8.45 9.79
C ARG A 198 8.54 -9.65 10.73
N ILE A 199 7.89 -10.78 10.49
CA ILE A 199 8.07 -11.98 11.31
C ILE A 199 9.46 -12.60 11.06
N TYR A 200 9.87 -12.70 9.80
CA TYR A 200 11.16 -13.24 9.41
C TYR A 200 12.33 -12.46 10.00
N SER A 201 12.27 -11.12 9.98
CA SER A 201 13.30 -10.27 10.59
C SER A 201 13.41 -10.49 12.10
N LEU A 202 12.29 -10.66 12.81
CA LEU A 202 12.28 -10.97 14.24
C LEU A 202 12.85 -12.38 14.54
N LEU A 203 12.47 -13.39 13.76
CA LEU A 203 12.99 -14.75 13.91
C LEU A 203 14.48 -14.84 13.63
N ARG A 204 14.98 -14.09 12.63
CA ARG A 204 16.42 -13.98 12.32
C ARG A 204 17.18 -13.38 13.51
N ILE A 205 16.69 -12.30 14.10
CA ILE A 205 17.29 -11.67 15.30
C ILE A 205 17.29 -12.66 16.48
N TYR A 206 16.17 -13.32 16.74
CA TYR A 206 16.06 -14.29 17.82
C TYR A 206 17.02 -15.49 17.64
N ARG A 207 17.15 -16.01 16.41
CA ARG A 207 18.09 -17.10 16.10
C ARG A 207 19.54 -16.68 16.29
N ILE A 208 19.90 -15.45 15.89
CA ILE A 208 21.23 -14.88 16.14
C ILE A 208 21.47 -14.73 17.64
N GLY A 209 20.50 -14.20 18.39
CA GLY A 209 20.60 -14.07 19.85
C GLY A 209 20.74 -15.41 20.58
N ARG A 210 20.08 -16.47 20.10
CA ARG A 210 20.23 -17.82 20.66
C ARG A 210 21.59 -18.45 20.35
N LEU A 211 22.12 -18.24 19.14
CA LEU A 211 23.49 -18.66 18.80
C LEU A 211 24.53 -17.94 19.68
N PHE A 212 24.26 -16.68 20.02
CA PHE A 212 25.08 -15.87 20.91
C PHE A 212 25.07 -16.37 22.37
N SER A 213 23.89 -16.76 22.89
CA SER A 213 23.77 -17.28 24.26
C SER A 213 24.35 -18.68 24.45
N ALA A 214 24.55 -19.43 23.37
CA ALA A 214 25.09 -20.80 23.40
C ALA A 214 26.61 -20.86 23.18
N TYR A 215 27.30 -19.71 23.08
CA TYR A 215 28.71 -19.65 22.73
C TYR A 215 29.60 -19.28 23.92
N ASP A 216 30.78 -19.89 24.03
CA ASP A 216 31.75 -19.62 25.10
C ASP A 216 32.50 -18.31 24.84
N TRP A 217 32.43 -17.39 25.82
CA TRP A 217 32.91 -16.00 25.74
C TRP A 217 34.40 -15.85 26.08
N SER A 218 35.10 -16.94 26.37
CA SER A 218 36.49 -16.95 26.86
C SER A 218 37.56 -16.60 25.81
N THR A 219 37.22 -16.53 24.51
CA THR A 219 38.20 -16.32 23.42
C THR A 219 38.17 -14.89 22.85
N GLY A 220 39.17 -14.07 23.20
CA GLY A 220 39.21 -12.61 22.95
C GLY A 220 39.22 -12.13 21.49
N THR A 221 39.52 -13.00 20.52
CA THR A 221 39.47 -12.68 19.07
C THR A 221 38.03 -12.42 18.59
N VAL A 222 37.05 -13.02 19.28
CA VAL A 222 35.63 -13.01 18.90
C VAL A 222 34.95 -11.69 19.31
N ALA A 223 35.44 -11.01 20.34
CA ALA A 223 34.89 -9.73 20.82
C ALA A 223 34.86 -8.63 19.74
N ARG A 224 35.86 -8.59 18.85
CA ARG A 224 35.88 -7.67 17.69
C ARG A 224 34.82 -8.01 16.65
N GLN A 225 34.64 -9.30 16.35
CA GLN A 225 33.69 -9.78 15.35
C GLN A 225 32.24 -9.62 15.83
N VAL A 226 32.04 -9.76 17.14
CA VAL A 226 30.80 -9.46 17.86
C VAL A 226 30.50 -7.97 17.88
N TYR A 227 31.48 -7.11 18.14
CA TYR A 227 31.30 -5.66 18.06
C TYR A 227 30.86 -5.21 16.64
N HIS A 228 31.47 -5.76 15.60
CA HIS A 228 31.07 -5.49 14.22
C HIS A 228 29.65 -6.00 13.93
N THR A 229 29.29 -7.21 14.37
CA THR A 229 27.94 -7.77 14.14
C THR A 229 26.86 -7.02 14.94
N ALA A 230 27.15 -6.68 16.20
CA ALA A 230 26.26 -5.88 17.04
C ALA A 230 26.11 -4.44 16.52
N ARG A 231 27.16 -3.88 15.88
CA ARG A 231 27.08 -2.61 15.16
C ARG A 231 26.19 -2.73 13.92
N THR A 232 26.31 -3.79 13.12
CA THR A 232 25.41 -4.02 11.98
C THR A 232 23.96 -4.18 12.44
N ILE A 233 23.72 -4.89 13.54
CA ILE A 233 22.40 -5.04 14.17
C ILE A 233 21.90 -3.70 14.71
N ARG A 234 22.75 -2.87 15.33
CA ARG A 234 22.41 -1.52 15.80
C ARG A 234 22.07 -0.57 14.64
N GLU A 235 22.75 -0.68 13.51
CA GLU A 235 22.46 0.07 12.28
C GLU A 235 21.16 -0.42 11.60
N GLU A 236 20.83 -1.72 11.69
CA GLU A 236 19.54 -2.30 11.27
C GLU A 236 18.37 -2.01 12.24
N ILE A 237 18.65 -1.62 13.49
CA ILE A 237 17.67 -1.25 14.53
C ILE A 237 17.75 0.25 14.88
N PRO A 238 17.33 1.21 14.04
CA PRO A 238 17.31 2.60 14.47
C PRO A 238 16.16 2.96 15.43
N TYR A 239 15.21 2.06 15.74
CA TYR A 239 13.94 2.50 16.37
C TYR A 239 13.31 1.66 17.48
N TYR A 240 13.83 0.49 17.89
CA TYR A 240 13.14 -0.31 18.91
C TYR A 240 13.53 -0.01 20.36
N VAL A 241 14.65 0.66 20.62
CA VAL A 241 15.18 0.84 21.99
C VAL A 241 15.01 2.26 22.54
N LYS A 242 14.75 3.27 21.70
CA LYS A 242 14.72 4.67 22.15
C LYS A 242 13.54 5.04 23.08
N GLY A 243 12.51 4.20 23.21
CA GLY A 243 11.37 4.46 24.10
C GLY A 243 11.52 3.91 25.52
N ASN A 244 12.22 2.78 25.70
CA ASN A 244 12.32 2.08 26.99
C ASN A 244 13.75 1.92 27.52
N GLY A 245 14.78 2.18 26.69
CA GLY A 245 16.18 2.00 27.08
C GLY A 245 16.76 3.11 27.96
N GLN A 246 16.22 4.33 27.92
CA GLN A 246 16.71 5.43 28.77
C GLN A 246 16.36 5.21 30.26
N LYS A 247 15.24 4.57 30.57
CA LYS A 247 14.84 4.31 31.97
C LYS A 247 15.64 3.20 32.67
N TRP A 248 16.35 2.36 31.93
CA TRP A 248 17.20 1.31 32.50
C TRP A 248 18.62 1.81 32.82
N ALA A 249 19.12 2.81 32.11
CA ALA A 249 20.47 3.35 32.30
C ALA A 249 20.58 4.36 33.46
N GLU A 250 19.49 5.05 33.81
CA GLU A 250 19.48 6.03 34.93
C GLU A 250 19.28 5.40 36.31
N LYS A 251 19.09 4.08 36.41
CA LYS A 251 18.87 3.39 37.69
C LYS A 251 20.11 2.65 38.22
N GLN A 252 21.27 2.86 37.60
CA GLN A 252 22.53 2.18 37.88
C GLN A 252 23.75 3.14 37.88
N LEU A 253 23.51 4.45 37.93
CA LEU A 253 24.49 5.49 38.24
C LEU A 253 23.99 6.29 39.43
#